data_AF-A0A170XB43-F1
#
_entry.id   AF-A0A170XB43-F1
#
_cell.length_a   1.000
_cell.length_b   1.000
_cell.length_c   1.000
_cell.angle_alpha   90.00
_cell.angle_beta   90.00
_cell.angle_gamma   90.00
#
_symmetry.space_group_name_H-M   'P 1'
#
loop_
_entity.id
_entity.type
_entity.pdbx_description
1 polymer ?
#
loop_
_entity_poly.entity_id
_entity_poly.type
_entity_poly.pdbx_seq_one_letter_code
_entity_poly.pdbx_strand_id
1 'polypeptide(L)'
;DDLLKQLTDETLLDDAYGKDKAEIDAQIRRRLERLKVWELGPPRASFKEIGRLKSVPDVVNELLSRPDLHRGDEEIEKDDDDRDSGKMSAEDGTSSDDSDSPPNYCVFCKSEPSIVCIDCYKDSYCSKCFNEFHEPEDEHKTFPYVQKKKK
;
A
#
# COMPACT_ATOMS: atom_id res chain seq x y z
N ASP A 1 43.01 -30.98 14.20
CA ASP A 1 43.12 -29.55 13.87
C ASP A 1 41.98 -29.03 12.98
N ASP A 2 41.59 -29.75 11.93
CA ASP A 2 40.57 -29.26 10.97
C ASP A 2 39.17 -29.09 11.58
N LEU A 3 38.72 -30.03 12.41
CA LEU A 3 37.41 -29.97 13.09
C LEU A 3 37.30 -28.84 14.12
N LEU A 4 38.38 -28.55 14.84
CA LEU A 4 38.43 -27.46 15.82
C LEU A 4 38.39 -26.11 15.11
N LYS A 5 39.05 -26.01 13.95
CA LYS A 5 39.02 -24.81 13.11
C LYS A 5 37.63 -24.58 12.49
N GLN A 6 36.98 -25.63 12.01
CA GLN A 6 35.61 -25.52 11.48
C GLN A 6 34.62 -25.04 12.57
N LEU A 7 34.72 -25.56 13.79
CA LEU A 7 33.88 -25.12 14.90
C LEU A 7 34.12 -23.65 15.27
N THR A 8 35.38 -23.20 15.28
CA THR A 8 35.66 -21.78 15.55
C THR A 8 35.14 -20.88 14.43
N ASP A 9 35.28 -21.30 13.18
CA ASP A 9 34.81 -20.53 12.03
C ASP A 9 33.26 -20.42 12.02
N GLU A 10 32.55 -21.49 12.41
CA GLU A 10 31.10 -21.49 12.55
C GLU A 10 30.63 -20.56 13.68
N THR A 11 31.29 -20.58 14.84
CA THR A 11 30.94 -19.68 15.96
C THR A 11 31.18 -18.20 15.64
N LEU A 12 32.17 -17.90 14.81
CA LEU A 12 32.44 -16.53 14.37
C LEU A 12 31.38 -16.01 13.39
N LEU A 13 30.86 -16.89 12.53
CA LEU A 13 29.76 -16.57 11.63
C LEU A 13 28.48 -16.31 12.43
N ASP A 14 28.14 -17.17 13.39
CA ASP A 14 26.96 -16.99 14.25
C ASP A 14 27.02 -15.68 15.05
N ASP A 15 28.19 -15.33 15.60
CA ASP A 15 28.39 -14.06 16.30
C ASP A 15 28.28 -12.83 15.38
N ALA A 16 28.65 -12.95 14.11
CA ALA A 16 28.49 -11.89 13.12
C ALA A 16 27.01 -11.70 12.76
N TYR A 17 26.32 -12.79 12.39
CA TYR A 17 24.89 -12.76 12.07
C TYR A 17 24.02 -12.33 13.27
N GLY A 18 24.42 -12.68 14.50
CA GLY A 18 23.73 -12.26 15.73
C GLY A 18 23.80 -10.75 15.98
N LYS A 19 24.93 -10.10 15.66
CA LYS A 19 25.10 -8.64 15.78
C LYS A 19 24.26 -7.92 14.73
N ASP A 20 24.29 -8.40 13.48
CA ASP A 20 23.51 -7.83 12.38
C ASP A 20 22.01 -7.94 12.66
N LYS A 21 21.55 -9.07 13.21
CA LYS A 21 20.16 -9.27 13.62
C LYS A 21 19.72 -8.24 14.67
N ALA A 22 20.54 -8.01 15.70
CA ALA A 22 20.20 -7.05 16.75
C ALA A 22 20.14 -5.60 16.24
N GLU A 23 21.01 -5.24 15.30
CA GLU A 23 20.99 -3.94 14.63
C GLU A 23 19.77 -3.76 13.73
N ILE A 24 19.44 -4.79 12.94
CA ILE A 24 18.24 -4.83 12.10
C ILE A 24 16.98 -4.69 12.96
N ASP A 25 16.87 -5.45 14.05
CA ASP A 25 15.73 -5.37 14.97
C ASP A 25 15.61 -3.99 15.64
N ALA A 26 16.73 -3.32 15.92
CA ALA A 26 16.72 -1.95 16.42
C ALA A 26 16.23 -0.95 15.35
N GLN A 27 16.65 -1.12 14.09
CA GLN A 27 16.21 -0.29 12.98
C GLN A 27 14.73 -0.48 12.66
N ILE A 28 14.24 -1.72 12.69
CA ILE A 28 12.82 -2.04 12.51
C ILE A 28 11.98 -1.37 13.59
N ARG A 29 12.37 -1.51 14.87
CA ARG A 29 11.66 -0.85 15.98
C ARG A 29 11.60 0.67 15.81
N ARG A 30 12.71 1.30 15.43
CA ARG A 30 12.75 2.76 15.16
C ARG A 30 11.82 3.16 14.01
N ARG A 31 11.70 2.35 12.96
CA ARG A 31 10.78 2.60 11.83
C ARG A 31 9.33 2.43 12.26
N LEU A 32 9.01 1.42 13.05
CA LEU A 32 7.66 1.17 13.57
C LEU A 32 7.20 2.27 14.53
N GLU A 33 8.08 2.79 15.38
CA GLU A 33 7.77 3.95 16.23
C GLU A 33 7.43 5.20 15.42
N ARG A 34 8.18 5.47 14.34
CA ARG A 34 7.89 6.58 13.43
C ARG A 34 6.53 6.44 12.76
N LEU A 35 6.13 5.21 12.40
CA LEU A 35 4.83 4.93 11.79
C LEU A 35 3.68 5.07 12.79
N LYS A 36 3.87 4.64 14.06
CA LYS A 36 2.88 4.88 15.13
C LYS A 36 2.60 6.36 15.37
N VAL A 37 3.62 7.23 15.22
CA VAL A 37 3.44 8.68 15.29
C VAL A 37 2.58 9.21 14.13
N TRP A 38 2.62 8.57 12.97
CA TRP A 38 1.76 8.92 11.81
C TRP A 38 0.32 8.40 11.95
N GLU A 39 0.10 7.24 12.58
CA GLU A 39 -1.24 6.72 12.85
C GLU A 39 -2.03 7.56 13.86
N LEU A 40 -1.34 8.29 14.74
CA LEU A 40 -1.95 9.29 15.64
C LEU A 40 -2.36 10.59 14.93
N GLY A 41 -2.26 10.61 13.60
CA GLY A 41 -2.54 11.77 12.76
C GLY A 41 -1.33 12.72 12.68
N PRO A 42 -1.27 13.57 11.63
CA PRO A 42 -0.23 14.60 11.55
C PRO A 42 -0.22 15.40 12.86
N PRO A 43 0.96 15.79 13.38
CA PRO A 43 0.99 16.73 14.50
C PRO A 43 0.09 17.89 14.09
N ARG A 44 -0.91 18.18 14.92
CA ARG A 44 -1.73 19.39 14.81
C ARG A 44 -0.83 20.59 15.09
N ALA A 45 0.14 20.84 14.21
CA ALA A 45 0.69 22.15 14.01
C ALA A 45 -0.53 22.97 13.61
N SER A 46 -1.01 23.74 14.57
CA SER A 46 -1.98 24.79 14.34
C SER A 46 -1.55 25.51 13.07
N PHE A 47 -2.41 25.45 12.03
CA PHE A 47 -2.36 26.30 10.85
C PHE A 47 -2.63 27.75 11.29
N LYS A 48 -1.77 28.28 12.16
CA LYS A 48 -1.69 29.69 12.46
C LYS A 48 -0.63 30.20 11.49
N GLU A 49 -1.13 30.77 10.41
CA GLU A 49 -0.40 31.71 9.57
C GLU A 49 0.58 31.10 8.56
N ILE A 50 0.07 30.29 7.63
CA ILE A 50 0.68 30.26 6.28
C ILE A 50 0.20 31.54 5.59
N GLY A 51 1.03 32.57 5.66
CA GLY A 51 0.79 33.83 4.98
C GLY A 51 0.46 33.61 3.50
N ARG A 52 -0.64 34.23 3.06
CA ARG A 52 -1.02 34.46 1.66
C ARG A 52 -0.88 33.21 0.77
N LEU A 53 -1.92 32.37 0.76
CA LEU A 53 -2.09 31.27 -0.20
C LEU A 53 -1.85 31.80 -1.63
N LYS A 54 -0.75 31.37 -2.25
CA LYS A 54 -0.52 31.56 -3.69
C LYS A 54 -1.61 30.80 -4.45
N SER A 55 -2.18 31.40 -5.48
CA SER A 55 -3.21 30.74 -6.29
C SER A 55 -2.60 29.55 -7.04
N VAL A 56 -3.41 28.53 -7.32
CA VAL A 56 -3.01 27.33 -8.07
C VAL A 56 -2.16 27.64 -9.32
N PRO A 57 -2.48 28.62 -10.18
CA PRO A 57 -1.63 28.93 -11.34
C PRO A 57 -0.24 29.47 -10.98
N ASP A 58 -0.09 30.12 -9.82
CA ASP A 58 1.18 30.67 -9.35
C ASP A 58 2.14 29.57 -8.86
N VAL A 59 1.59 28.50 -8.26
CA VAL A 59 2.35 27.30 -7.87
C VAL A 59 2.79 26.50 -9.10
N VAL A 60 1.91 26.38 -10.11
CA VAL A 60 2.24 25.68 -11.37
C VAL A 60 3.35 26.42 -12.13
N ASN A 61 3.29 27.74 -12.21
CA ASN A 61 4.34 28.53 -12.85
C ASN A 61 5.69 28.44 -12.11
N GLU A 62 5.66 28.36 -10.76
CA GLU A 62 6.87 28.13 -9.96
C GLU A 62 7.47 26.73 -10.19
N LEU A 63 6.64 25.69 -10.33
CA LEU A 63 7.09 24.32 -10.61
C LEU A 63 7.68 24.17 -12.01
N LEU A 64 7.07 24.81 -13.02
CA LEU A 64 7.57 24.81 -14.40
C LEU A 64 8.86 25.63 -14.59
N SER A 65 9.13 26.56 -13.67
CA SER A 65 10.34 27.39 -13.70
C SER A 65 11.55 26.72 -13.02
N ARG A 66 11.39 25.53 -12.41
CA ARG A 66 12.47 24.78 -11.77
C ARG A 66 13.09 23.78 -12.75
N PRO A 67 14.36 23.94 -13.16
CA PRO A 67 14.92 23.19 -14.27
C PRO A 67 15.59 21.86 -13.88
N ASP A 68 15.16 21.15 -12.82
CA ASP A 68 15.93 19.98 -12.38
C ASP A 68 15.15 18.88 -11.62
N LEU A 69 14.14 18.29 -12.27
CA LEU A 69 13.56 17.02 -11.81
C LEU A 69 13.44 16.03 -12.97
N HIS A 70 14.59 15.56 -13.45
CA HIS A 70 14.66 14.36 -14.28
C HIS A 70 15.64 13.37 -13.64
N ARG A 71 15.09 12.42 -12.86
CA ARG A 71 15.79 11.26 -12.30
C ARG A 71 14.71 10.32 -11.73
N GLY A 72 14.51 9.10 -12.17
CA GLY A 72 15.01 8.32 -13.29
C GLY A 72 14.14 7.06 -13.24
N ASP A 73 13.56 6.69 -14.38
CA ASP A 73 13.03 5.34 -14.57
C ASP A 73 14.18 4.34 -14.38
N GLU A 74 13.93 3.22 -13.70
CA GLU A 74 14.44 1.87 -14.07
C GLU A 74 14.16 0.82 -12.96
N GLU A 75 13.50 -0.26 -13.41
CA GLU A 75 13.62 -1.66 -12.96
C GLU A 75 12.93 -2.11 -11.65
N ILE A 76 11.73 -2.70 -11.81
CA ILE A 76 11.11 -3.64 -10.86
C ILE A 76 11.26 -5.04 -11.45
N GLU A 77 12.25 -5.80 -10.97
CA GLU A 77 12.30 -7.25 -11.15
C GLU A 77 11.24 -7.89 -10.24
N LYS A 78 10.41 -8.75 -10.83
CA LYS A 78 9.44 -9.58 -10.12
C LYS A 78 10.11 -10.92 -9.83
N ASP A 79 10.30 -11.25 -8.56
CA ASP A 79 10.64 -12.60 -8.13
C ASP A 79 9.40 -13.25 -7.53
N ASP A 80 8.99 -14.34 -8.17
CA ASP A 80 7.95 -15.26 -7.73
C ASP A 80 8.57 -16.21 -6.69
N ASP A 81 7.98 -16.33 -5.50
CA ASP A 81 8.31 -17.45 -4.61
C ASP A 81 7.07 -17.96 -3.87
N ASP A 82 6.49 -19.00 -4.45
CA ASP A 82 5.58 -19.96 -3.82
C ASP A 82 6.33 -20.78 -2.78
N ARG A 83 5.94 -20.71 -1.49
CA ARG A 83 6.08 -21.83 -0.52
C ARG A 83 5.32 -21.64 0.81
N ASP A 84 4.12 -22.22 0.80
CA ASP A 84 3.60 -23.27 1.68
C ASP A 84 3.69 -23.21 3.24
N SER A 85 2.50 -23.42 3.80
CA SER A 85 2.08 -24.14 5.03
C SER A 85 2.52 -23.71 6.45
N GLY A 86 1.52 -23.26 7.23
CA GLY A 86 1.65 -22.98 8.65
C GLY A 86 0.35 -22.83 9.46
N LYS A 87 -0.47 -23.90 9.51
CA LYS A 87 -1.14 -24.41 10.74
C LYS A 87 -1.95 -23.45 11.64
N MET A 88 -3.26 -23.42 11.39
CA MET A 88 -4.44 -23.40 12.29
C MET A 88 -4.44 -22.65 13.64
N SER A 89 -5.39 -21.72 13.77
CA SER A 89 -6.25 -21.56 14.95
C SER A 89 -7.65 -21.12 14.52
N ALA A 90 -8.66 -21.82 15.01
CA ALA A 90 -10.07 -21.54 14.78
C ALA A 90 -10.51 -20.32 15.59
N GLU A 91 -11.04 -19.32 14.91
CA GLU A 91 -12.08 -18.46 15.45
C GLU A 91 -13.15 -18.28 14.37
N ASP A 92 -14.38 -18.54 14.81
CA ASP A 92 -15.62 -18.57 14.04
C ASP A 92 -15.97 -17.15 13.58
N GLY A 93 -15.28 -16.70 12.54
CA GLY A 93 -15.76 -15.64 11.68
C GLY A 93 -16.26 -16.32 10.43
N THR A 94 -17.57 -16.26 10.18
CA THR A 94 -18.15 -16.55 8.87
C THR A 94 -17.55 -15.62 7.82
N SER A 95 -16.33 -15.93 7.37
CA SER A 95 -15.86 -15.54 6.05
C SER A 95 -16.63 -16.45 5.11
N SER A 96 -17.85 -16.02 4.76
CA SER A 96 -18.35 -16.31 3.43
C SER A 96 -17.27 -15.78 2.50
N ASP A 97 -16.42 -16.70 2.08
CA ASP A 97 -15.48 -16.63 0.97
C ASP A 97 -16.31 -16.43 -0.30
N ASP A 98 -16.96 -15.28 -0.37
CA ASP A 98 -17.59 -14.68 -1.53
C ASP A 98 -16.48 -13.88 -2.23
N SER A 99 -15.38 -14.57 -2.57
CA SER A 99 -14.27 -14.01 -3.36
C SER A 99 -14.72 -13.52 -4.75
N ASP A 100 -15.99 -13.71 -5.11
CA ASP A 100 -16.62 -13.23 -6.34
C ASP A 100 -17.60 -12.05 -6.12
N SER A 101 -17.75 -11.57 -4.88
CA SER A 101 -18.60 -10.41 -4.58
C SER A 101 -17.83 -9.09 -4.76
N PRO A 102 -18.39 -8.13 -5.51
CA PRO A 102 -17.72 -6.86 -5.77
C PRO A 102 -17.55 -6.05 -4.47
N PRO A 103 -16.43 -5.31 -4.33
CA PRO A 103 -16.11 -4.59 -3.10
C PRO A 103 -17.20 -3.56 -2.75
N ASN A 104 -17.48 -3.39 -1.46
CA ASN A 104 -18.48 -2.42 -0.97
C ASN A 104 -17.96 -0.97 -0.88
N TYR A 105 -16.81 -0.69 -1.47
CA TYR A 105 -16.18 0.61 -1.53
C TYR A 105 -15.62 0.87 -2.92
N CYS A 106 -15.50 2.13 -3.30
CA CYS A 106 -14.80 2.51 -4.52
C CYS A 106 -13.31 2.16 -4.41
N VAL A 107 -12.75 1.46 -5.40
CA VAL A 107 -11.34 1.01 -5.38
C VAL A 107 -10.36 2.18 -5.20
N PHE A 108 -10.64 3.34 -5.81
CA PHE A 108 -9.79 4.53 -5.77
C PHE A 108 -9.97 5.40 -4.51
N CYS A 109 -11.19 5.89 -4.26
CA CYS A 109 -11.43 6.89 -3.22
C CYS A 109 -12.03 6.33 -1.92
N LYS A 110 -12.31 5.02 -1.88
CA LYS A 110 -12.95 4.31 -0.76
C LYS A 110 -14.35 4.86 -0.36
N SER A 111 -14.97 5.68 -1.21
CA SER A 111 -16.35 6.16 -1.01
C SER A 111 -17.39 5.07 -1.33
N GLU A 112 -18.67 5.37 -1.10
CA GLU A 112 -19.78 4.50 -1.51
C GLU A 112 -19.74 4.27 -3.03
N PRO A 113 -19.70 3.00 -3.50
CA PRO A 113 -19.70 2.68 -4.91
C PRO A 113 -21.12 2.68 -5.46
N SER A 114 -21.25 3.07 -6.72
CA SER A 114 -22.53 3.10 -7.46
C SER A 114 -22.51 2.23 -8.71
N ILE A 115 -21.32 1.89 -9.21
CA ILE A 115 -21.10 1.19 -10.48
C ILE A 115 -20.13 0.05 -10.22
N VAL A 116 -20.37 -1.10 -10.84
CA VAL A 116 -19.43 -2.22 -10.88
C VAL A 116 -19.08 -2.51 -12.33
N CYS A 117 -17.79 -2.64 -12.62
CA CYS A 117 -17.29 -2.96 -13.95
C CYS A 117 -16.95 -4.45 -14.05
N ILE A 118 -17.59 -5.17 -14.97
CA ILE A 118 -17.35 -6.61 -15.16
C ILE A 118 -15.97 -6.85 -15.75
N ASP A 119 -15.56 -5.99 -16.68
CA ASP A 119 -14.31 -6.15 -17.42
C ASP A 119 -13.08 -5.77 -16.58
N CYS A 120 -13.27 -4.96 -15.53
CA CYS A 120 -12.27 -4.70 -14.49
C CYS A 120 -12.43 -5.64 -13.29
N TYR A 121 -12.57 -6.95 -13.53
CA TYR A 121 -12.65 -7.97 -12.47
C TYR A 121 -13.74 -7.73 -11.40
N LYS A 122 -14.87 -7.16 -11.79
CA LYS A 122 -15.98 -6.78 -10.87
C LYS A 122 -15.56 -5.73 -9.85
N ASP A 123 -14.63 -4.85 -10.20
CA ASP A 123 -14.27 -3.70 -9.39
C ASP A 123 -15.43 -2.72 -9.23
N SER A 124 -15.55 -2.17 -8.03
CA SER A 124 -16.59 -1.19 -7.69
C SER A 124 -16.05 0.23 -7.68
N TYR A 125 -16.81 1.14 -8.28
CA TYR A 125 -16.45 2.54 -8.45
C TYR A 125 -17.60 3.46 -8.05
N CYS A 126 -17.27 4.65 -7.57
CA CYS A 126 -18.23 5.75 -7.52
C CYS A 126 -18.36 6.39 -8.92
N SER A 127 -19.43 7.12 -9.16
CA SER A 127 -19.70 7.76 -10.46
C SER A 127 -18.55 8.65 -10.96
N LYS A 128 -17.86 9.34 -10.04
CA LYS A 128 -16.72 10.23 -10.39
C LYS A 128 -15.51 9.43 -10.85
N CYS A 129 -15.06 8.48 -10.03
CA CYS A 129 -13.90 7.67 -10.36
C CYS A 129 -14.17 6.75 -11.56
N PHE A 130 -15.42 6.33 -11.79
CA PHE A 130 -15.73 5.60 -13.01
C PHE A 130 -15.49 6.50 -14.23
N ASN A 131 -16.07 7.70 -14.29
CA ASN A 131 -15.94 8.60 -15.43
C ASN A 131 -14.52 9.16 -15.65
N GLU A 132 -13.69 9.25 -14.61
CA GLU A 132 -12.30 9.72 -14.71
C GLU A 132 -11.36 8.65 -15.28
N PHE A 133 -11.63 7.37 -15.00
CA PHE A 133 -10.75 6.25 -15.36
C PHE A 133 -11.34 5.30 -16.41
N HIS A 134 -12.60 5.49 -16.80
CA HIS A 134 -13.28 4.74 -17.86
C HIS A 134 -13.77 5.72 -18.92
N GLU A 135 -13.08 5.74 -20.06
CA GLU A 135 -13.52 6.52 -21.20
C GLU A 135 -14.71 5.83 -21.87
N PRO A 136 -15.64 6.58 -22.48
CA PRO A 136 -16.78 5.99 -23.19
C PRO A 136 -16.36 5.17 -24.42
N GLU A 137 -15.11 5.28 -24.86
CA GLU A 137 -14.52 4.47 -25.93
C GLU A 137 -14.13 3.07 -25.44
N ASP A 138 -13.82 2.93 -24.14
CA ASP A 138 -13.65 1.63 -23.51
C ASP A 138 -15.05 1.04 -23.25
N GLU A 139 -15.48 0.12 -24.10
CA GLU A 139 -16.78 -0.56 -24.02
C GLU A 139 -16.86 -1.53 -22.83
N HIS A 140 -16.62 -1.02 -21.61
CA HIS A 140 -16.70 -1.77 -20.37
C HIS A 140 -18.16 -2.01 -19.97
N LYS A 141 -18.52 -3.28 -19.80
CA LYS A 141 -19.84 -3.69 -19.32
C LYS A 141 -19.95 -3.41 -17.83
N THR A 142 -20.91 -2.56 -17.47
CA THR A 142 -21.16 -2.18 -16.09
C THR A 142 -22.54 -2.59 -15.60
N PHE A 143 -22.68 -2.74 -14.29
CA PHE A 143 -23.96 -2.87 -13.62
C PHE A 143 -24.04 -1.94 -12.40
N PRO A 144 -25.24 -1.48 -12.02
CA PRO A 144 -25.41 -0.67 -10.82
C PRO A 144 -25.08 -1.49 -9.57
N TYR A 145 -24.30 -0.91 -8.66
CA TYR A 145 -23.99 -1.53 -7.38
C TYR A 145 -25.24 -1.55 -6.49
N VAL A 146 -25.68 -2.73 -6.06
CA VAL A 146 -26.82 -2.90 -5.15
C VAL A 146 -26.31 -3.47 -3.83
N GLN A 147 -26.36 -2.68 -2.76
CA GLN A 147 -26.08 -3.18 -1.42
C GLN A 147 -27.10 -4.25 -1.03
N LYS A 148 -26.64 -5.50 -0.94
CA LYS A 148 -27.42 -6.59 -0.34
C LYS A 148 -27.56 -6.28 1.15
N LYS A 149 -28.63 -5.58 1.55
CA LYS A 149 -29.02 -5.43 2.95
C LYS A 149 -29.28 -6.83 3.50
N LYS A 150 -28.37 -7.36 4.33
CA LYS A 150 -28.61 -8.58 5.11
C LYS A 150 -29.78 -8.27 6.05
N LYS A 151 -30.89 -9.00 5.89
CA LYS A 151 -32.09 -8.91 6.72
C LYS A 151 -31.95 -9.78 7.95
#